data_AF-A0A7S1FAF0-F1
#
_entry.id   AF-A0A7S1FAF0-F1
#
_cell.length_a   1.000
_cell.length_b   1.000
_cell.length_c   1.000
_cell.angle_alpha   90.00
_cell.angle_beta   90.00
_cell.angle_gamma   90.00
#
_symmetry.space_group_name_H-M   'P 1'
#
loop_
_entity.id
_entity.type
_entity.pdbx_description
1 polymer ?
#
loop_
_entity_poly.entity_id
_entity_poly.type
_entity_poly.pdbx_seq_one_letter_code
_entity_poly.pdbx_strand_id
1 'polypeptide(L)'
;FCVPSRKPQMVHGADIGTETDVQADPEMVSLLTSLVVSKGIREEEMQHPERVTHIEMVLDDYCSMQALRYFSNLRILCLIQQAIVKIEGLEGCHSLELLLLNENQISVIEGL
;
A
#
# COMPACT_ATOMS: atom_id res chain seq x y z
N PHE A 1 16.80 1.39 8.22
CA PHE A 1 17.26 0.01 8.51
C PHE A 1 16.24 -0.95 7.93
N CYS A 2 16.59 -1.70 6.88
CA CYS A 2 15.73 -2.72 6.27
C CYS A 2 16.43 -4.08 6.46
N VAL A 3 15.76 -5.03 7.13
CA VAL A 3 16.26 -6.40 7.37
C VAL A 3 15.59 -7.35 6.37
N PRO A 4 16.30 -8.30 5.75
CA PRO A 4 15.68 -9.20 4.79
C PRO A 4 15.28 -10.56 5.40
N SER A 5 14.25 -11.15 4.79
CA SER A 5 13.93 -12.59 4.70
C SER A 5 13.07 -13.24 5.80
N ARG A 6 11.99 -13.90 5.36
CA ARG A 6 11.71 -15.34 5.59
C ARG A 6 10.65 -15.85 4.61
N LYS A 7 10.95 -16.94 3.89
CA LYS A 7 9.98 -17.73 3.10
C LYS A 7 9.16 -18.63 4.04
N PRO A 8 7.86 -18.86 3.83
CA PRO A 8 7.16 -19.97 4.48
C PRO A 8 7.15 -21.22 3.60
N GLN A 9 7.30 -22.38 4.27
CA GLN A 9 7.23 -23.72 3.70
C GLN A 9 5.78 -24.18 3.47
N MET A 10 5.60 -25.07 2.48
CA MET A 10 4.34 -25.72 2.13
C MET A 10 3.93 -26.80 3.13
N VAL A 11 2.64 -26.86 3.48
CA VAL A 11 1.99 -28.07 4.03
C VAL A 11 0.69 -28.37 3.28
N HIS A 12 0.49 -29.63 2.95
CA HIS A 12 -0.71 -30.16 2.29
C HIS A 12 -1.85 -30.33 3.30
N GLY A 13 -3.07 -29.96 2.90
CA GLY A 13 -4.30 -30.29 3.63
C GLY A 13 -5.50 -29.66 2.94
N ALA A 14 -6.45 -30.49 2.51
CA ALA A 14 -7.72 -30.06 1.97
C ALA A 14 -8.66 -29.70 3.12
N ASP A 15 -9.13 -28.45 3.17
CA ASP A 15 -10.27 -28.04 3.97
C ASP A 15 -11.05 -26.94 3.23
N ILE A 16 -12.33 -27.21 2.99
CA ILE A 16 -13.34 -26.24 2.58
C ILE A 16 -13.88 -25.64 3.89
N GLY A 17 -13.44 -24.43 4.23
CA GLY A 17 -13.86 -23.71 5.43
C GLY A 17 -13.89 -22.22 5.17
N THR A 18 -15.10 -21.67 5.04
CA THR A 18 -15.38 -20.24 5.00
C THR A 18 -15.23 -19.64 6.40
N GLU A 19 -14.00 -19.35 6.81
CA GLU A 19 -13.71 -18.50 7.96
C GLU A 19 -12.51 -17.63 7.58
N THR A 20 -12.77 -16.49 6.93
CA THR A 20 -11.78 -15.41 6.86
C THR A 20 -11.73 -14.78 8.25
N ASP A 21 -11.09 -15.49 9.17
CA ASP A 21 -10.49 -14.89 10.36
C ASP A 21 -9.43 -13.94 9.81
N VAL A 22 -9.82 -12.68 9.62
CA VAL A 22 -8.93 -11.60 9.19
C VAL A 22 -8.01 -11.31 10.37
N GLN A 23 -7.05 -12.20 10.61
CA GLN A 23 -5.82 -11.82 11.28
C GLN A 23 -5.21 -10.76 10.38
N ALA A 24 -5.41 -9.49 10.73
CA ALA A 24 -4.77 -8.37 10.07
C ALA A 24 -3.27 -8.69 10.03
N ASP A 25 -2.76 -8.96 8.81
CA ASP A 25 -1.38 -9.34 8.62
C ASP A 25 -0.50 -8.29 9.33
N PRO A 26 0.40 -8.68 10.25
CA PRO A 26 1.24 -7.72 10.96
C PRO A 26 2.07 -6.85 10.01
N GLU A 27 2.37 -7.35 8.80
CA GLU A 27 3.00 -6.56 7.74
C GLU A 27 2.07 -5.47 7.20
N MET A 28 0.78 -5.80 6.97
CA MET A 28 -0.26 -4.84 6.59
C MET A 28 -0.39 -3.73 7.63
N VAL A 29 -0.56 -4.08 8.91
CA VAL A 29 -0.72 -3.09 9.99
C VAL A 29 0.50 -2.17 10.06
N SER A 30 1.71 -2.70 9.90
CA SER A 30 2.94 -1.91 9.90
C SER A 30 3.01 -0.94 8.71
N LEU A 31 2.69 -1.41 7.51
CA LEU A 31 2.69 -0.60 6.29
C LEU A 31 1.64 0.51 6.36
N LEU A 32 0.43 0.18 6.80
CA LEU A 32 -0.66 1.13 6.95
C LEU A 32 -0.34 2.17 8.03
N THR A 33 0.22 1.76 9.18
CA THR A 33 0.63 2.69 10.24
C THR A 33 1.61 3.76 9.73
N SER A 34 2.57 3.39 8.87
CA SER A 34 3.51 4.34 8.29
C SER A 34 2.83 5.42 7.42
N LEU A 35 1.74 5.04 6.75
CA LEU A 35 0.96 5.91 5.86
C LEU A 35 0.05 6.89 6.64
N VAL A 36 -0.43 6.47 7.82
CA VAL A 36 -1.13 7.36 8.77
C VAL A 36 -0.18 8.44 9.28
N VAL A 37 1.07 8.09 9.56
CA VAL A 37 2.10 9.03 10.05
C VAL A 37 2.45 10.08 8.98
N SER A 38 2.50 9.69 7.70
CA SER A 38 2.72 10.60 6.55
C SER A 38 1.49 11.42 6.15
N LYS A 39 0.49 11.54 7.05
CA LYS A 39 -0.65 12.48 7.03
C LYS A 39 -1.51 12.57 5.76
N GLY A 40 -1.42 11.59 4.84
CA GLY A 40 -2.26 11.53 3.65
C GLY A 40 -3.65 10.93 3.85
N ILE A 41 -3.85 10.14 4.92
CA ILE A 41 -5.05 9.33 5.16
C ILE A 41 -5.35 9.29 6.67
N ARG A 42 -6.64 9.26 7.04
CA ARG A 42 -7.09 9.15 8.44
C ARG A 42 -7.12 7.70 8.92
N GLU A 43 -6.94 7.47 10.22
CA GLU A 43 -7.04 6.12 10.81
C GLU A 43 -8.39 5.44 10.51
N GLU A 44 -9.48 6.20 10.43
CA GLU A 44 -10.83 5.71 10.09
C GLU A 44 -10.92 5.15 8.66
N GLU A 45 -10.18 5.73 7.72
CA GLU A 45 -10.11 5.27 6.33
C GLU A 45 -9.27 3.99 6.21
N MET A 46 -8.39 3.75 7.19
CA MET A 46 -7.54 2.56 7.28
C MET A 46 -8.27 1.32 7.76
N GLN A 47 -9.38 1.51 8.47
CA GLN A 47 -10.28 0.40 8.84
C GLN A 47 -11.07 -0.11 7.63
N HIS A 48 -11.18 0.72 6.58
CA HIS A 48 -11.96 0.44 5.37
C HIS A 48 -11.24 0.94 4.10
N PRO A 49 -10.04 0.41 3.77
CA PRO A 49 -9.25 0.86 2.62
C PRO A 49 -10.00 0.69 1.30
N GLU A 50 -10.94 -0.26 1.22
CA GLU A 50 -11.84 -0.45 0.08
C GLU A 50 -12.78 0.73 -0.18
N ARG A 51 -12.96 1.65 0.77
CA ARG A 51 -13.82 2.84 0.59
C ARG A 51 -13.04 4.05 0.09
N VAL A 52 -11.70 4.00 0.16
CA VAL A 52 -10.84 5.10 -0.25
C VAL A 52 -10.71 5.09 -1.77
N THR A 53 -11.03 6.24 -2.37
CA THR A 53 -10.98 6.43 -3.82
C THR A 53 -9.95 7.47 -4.25
N HIS A 54 -9.47 8.28 -3.31
CA HIS A 54 -8.57 9.40 -3.57
C HIS A 54 -7.54 9.47 -2.45
N ILE A 55 -6.26 9.50 -2.79
CA ILE A 55 -5.15 9.69 -1.86
C ILE A 55 -4.27 10.82 -2.38
N GLU A 56 -4.01 11.80 -1.53
CA GLU A 56 -3.11 12.92 -1.82
C GLU A 56 -2.10 13.07 -0.68
N MET A 57 -0.81 13.01 -1.02
CA MET A 57 0.30 13.22 -0.09
C MET A 57 1.28 14.23 -0.69
N VAL A 58 1.60 15.25 0.10
CA VAL A 58 2.40 16.41 -0.31
C VAL A 58 3.40 16.69 0.79
N LEU A 59 4.68 16.83 0.44
CA LEU A 59 5.76 17.22 1.36
C LEU A 59 5.90 16.29 2.58
N ASP A 60 6.40 15.07 2.39
CA ASP A 60 6.74 14.15 3.50
C ASP A 60 7.73 13.05 3.05
N ASP A 61 8.43 12.41 4.00
CA ASP A 61 9.33 11.26 3.77
C ASP A 61 8.53 9.94 3.61
N TYR A 62 7.58 9.90 2.67
CA TYR A 62 6.84 8.66 2.37
C TYR A 62 7.74 7.63 1.70
N CYS A 63 8.31 6.74 2.53
CA CYS A 63 9.38 5.84 2.11
C CYS A 63 8.92 4.64 1.27
N SER A 64 7.62 4.30 1.21
CA SER A 64 7.18 3.09 0.49
C SER A 64 5.73 3.11 0.05
N MET A 65 5.52 2.88 -1.24
CA MET A 65 4.21 2.72 -1.90
C MET A 65 3.54 1.36 -1.62
N GLN A 66 4.18 0.44 -0.90
CA GLN A 66 3.71 -0.93 -0.71
C GLN A 66 2.34 -1.04 -0.02
N ALA A 67 2.01 -0.07 0.84
CA ALA A 67 0.71 0.00 1.49
C ALA A 67 -0.44 0.24 0.50
N LEU A 68 -0.16 0.74 -0.70
CA LEU A 68 -1.19 1.12 -1.66
C LEU A 68 -1.99 -0.09 -2.19
N ARG A 69 -1.41 -1.30 -2.13
CA ARG A 69 -2.02 -2.55 -2.60
C ARG A 69 -3.35 -2.88 -1.94
N TYR A 70 -3.62 -2.30 -0.76
CA TYR A 70 -4.84 -2.53 0.00
C TYR A 70 -6.02 -1.64 -0.46
N PHE A 71 -5.77 -0.58 -1.23
CA PHE A 71 -6.81 0.33 -1.72
C PHE A 71 -7.31 -0.08 -3.11
N SER A 72 -8.14 -1.13 -3.14
CA SER A 72 -8.63 -1.74 -4.39
C SER A 72 -9.54 -0.83 -5.24
N ASN A 73 -10.21 0.11 -4.58
CA ASN A 73 -11.09 1.11 -5.21
C ASN A 73 -10.42 2.48 -5.38
N LEU A 74 -9.11 2.57 -5.19
CA LEU A 74 -8.36 3.80 -5.42
C LEU A 74 -8.44 4.20 -6.89
N ARG A 75 -8.92 5.42 -7.16
CA ARG A 75 -9.05 5.99 -8.51
C ARG A 75 -8.01 7.06 -8.78
N ILE A 76 -7.70 7.87 -7.77
CA ILE A 76 -6.74 8.97 -7.90
C ILE A 76 -5.66 8.84 -6.83
N LEU A 77 -4.41 8.81 -7.27
CA LEU A 77 -3.23 8.82 -6.42
C LEU A 77 -2.32 10.00 -6.78
N CYS A 78 -2.14 10.92 -5.84
CA CYS A 78 -1.27 12.08 -5.95
C CYS A 78 -0.15 12.02 -4.91
N LEU A 79 1.08 11.80 -5.34
CA LEU A 79 2.28 11.82 -4.49
C LEU A 79 3.20 12.91 -5.00
N ILE A 80 3.27 14.02 -4.28
CA ILE A 80 4.06 15.19 -4.69
C ILE A 80 5.22 15.38 -3.73
N GLN A 81 6.43 15.46 -4.28
CA GLN A 81 7.66 15.74 -3.53
C GLN A 81 7.88 14.77 -2.35
N GLN A 82 7.72 13.47 -2.60
CA GLN A 82 7.82 12.39 -1.59
C GLN A 82 9.16 11.63 -1.66
N ALA A 83 10.12 12.10 -2.47
CA ALA A 83 11.40 11.43 -2.71
C ALA A 83 11.29 9.94 -3.15
N ILE A 84 10.17 9.55 -3.76
CA ILE A 84 9.93 8.17 -4.19
C ILE A 84 10.92 7.81 -5.29
N VAL A 85 11.70 6.75 -5.06
CA VAL A 85 12.73 6.27 -6.00
C VAL A 85 12.22 5.14 -6.88
N LYS A 86 11.14 4.45 -6.46
CA LYS A 86 10.59 3.28 -7.13
C LYS A 86 9.08 3.27 -7.05
N ILE A 87 8.42 2.97 -8.17
CA ILE A 87 7.00 2.61 -8.20
C ILE A 87 6.89 1.12 -7.85
N GLU A 88 6.06 0.82 -6.84
CA GLU A 88 5.70 -0.54 -6.39
C GLU A 88 4.39 -0.51 -5.60
N GLY A 89 3.76 -1.66 -5.33
CA GLY A 89 2.60 -1.70 -4.45
C GLY A 89 1.28 -1.23 -5.08
N LEU A 90 1.24 -1.08 -6.41
CA LEU A 90 0.03 -0.73 -7.16
C LEU A 90 -0.71 -1.96 -7.70
N GLU A 91 -0.24 -3.17 -7.42
CA GLU A 91 -0.78 -4.41 -7.98
C GLU A 91 -2.24 -4.66 -7.57
N GLY A 92 -2.66 -4.09 -6.44
CA GLY A 92 -4.04 -4.16 -5.93
C GLY A 92 -4.95 -3.02 -6.39
N CYS A 93 -4.41 -1.95 -7.00
CA CYS A 93 -5.14 -0.73 -7.36
C CYS A 93 -5.81 -0.83 -8.75
N HIS A 94 -6.64 -1.85 -8.96
CA HIS A 94 -7.29 -2.13 -10.26
C HIS A 94 -8.17 -1.00 -10.78
N SER A 95 -8.63 -0.10 -9.90
CA SER A 95 -9.52 1.01 -10.23
C SER A 95 -8.78 2.32 -10.51
N LEU A 96 -7.45 2.32 -10.54
CA LEU A 96 -6.65 3.53 -10.65
C LEU A 96 -6.79 4.17 -12.04
N GLU A 97 -7.29 5.40 -12.08
CA GLU A 97 -7.53 6.19 -13.29
C GLU A 97 -6.48 7.29 -13.47
N LEU A 98 -5.98 7.84 -12.36
CA LEU A 98 -5.04 8.95 -12.35
C LEU A 98 -3.90 8.72 -11.36
N LEU A 99 -2.67 8.76 -11.86
CA LEU A 99 -1.44 8.65 -11.07
C LEU A 99 -0.57 9.89 -11.30
N LEU A 100 -0.45 10.74 -10.28
CA LEU A 100 0.40 11.93 -10.29
C LEU A 100 1.57 11.72 -9.33
N LEU A 101 2.79 11.69 -9.87
CA LEU A 101 4.03 11.45 -9.12
C LEU A 101 5.02 12.62 -9.26
N ASN A 102 4.52 13.85 -9.25
CA ASN A 102 5.31 15.06 -9.49
C ASN A 102 6.43 15.24 -8.46
N GLU A 103 7.58 15.74 -8.92
CA GLU A 103 8.73 16.09 -8.06
C GLU A 103 9.27 14.92 -7.20
N ASN A 104 9.12 13.67 -7.69
CA ASN A 104 9.76 12.48 -7.11
C ASN A 104 11.08 12.14 -7.82
N GLN A 105 11.78 11.10 -7.33
CA GLN A 105 13.11 10.67 -7.79
C GLN A 105 13.04 9.28 -8.46
N ILE A 106 11.94 9.02 -9.17
CA ILE A 106 11.62 7.69 -9.69
C ILE A 106 12.67 7.26 -10.70
N SER A 107 13.33 6.15 -10.41
CA SER A 107 14.36 5.52 -11.23
C SER A 107 13.98 4.10 -11.65
N VAL A 108 13.00 3.49 -10.96
CA VAL A 108 12.53 2.12 -11.20
C VAL A 108 11.01 2.09 -11.23
N ILE A 109 10.45 1.32 -12.17
CA ILE A 109 9.02 1.08 -12.30
C ILE A 109 8.77 -0.43 -12.23
N GLU A 110 8.03 -0.88 -11.22
CA GLU A 110 7.64 -2.28 -11.01
C GLU A 110 6.20 -2.33 -10.44
N GLY A 111 5.55 -3.49 -10.51
CA GLY A 111 4.24 -3.69 -9.85
C GLY A 111 3.09 -2.86 -10.43
N LEU A 112 3.18 -2.50 -11.71
CA LEU A 112 2.08 -1.99 -12.54
C LEU A 112 1.44 -3.13 -13.35
#